data_AF-A0A971PWI8-F1
#
_entry.id   AF-A0A971PWI8-F1
#
_cell.length_a   1.000
_cell.length_b   1.000
_cell.length_c   1.000
_cell.angle_alpha   90.00
_cell.angle_beta   90.00
_cell.angle_gamma   90.00
#
_symmetry.space_group_name_H-M   'P 1'
#
loop_
_entity.id
_entity.type
_entity.pdbx_description
1 polymer ?
#
loop_
_entity_poly.entity_id
_entity_poly.type
_entity_poly.pdbx_seq_one_letter_code
_entity_poly.pdbx_strand_id
1 'polypeptide(L)'
;MKDMEKVETDLRRLRVARDLANHQAVVAWKIEGYDKLSIAEALELAKQFRERLNLYRQMARENPNVHSVVNFRSFGSGSDMLARVTYDPAFYQHQAKKLERQVNALSIAIDKANQTVQLEFDASPYLEGLEA
;
A
#
# COMPACT_ATOMS: atom_id res chain seq x y z
N MET A 1 -12.87 -31.46 13.49
CA MET A 1 -13.89 -30.39 13.44
C MET A 1 -13.77 -29.43 14.62
N LYS A 2 -13.76 -29.89 15.88
CA LYS A 2 -13.61 -29.00 17.06
C LYS A 2 -12.35 -28.13 17.06
N ASP A 3 -11.23 -28.64 16.55
CA ASP A 3 -9.98 -27.87 16.49
C ASP A 3 -10.05 -26.72 15.46
N MET A 4 -10.73 -26.94 14.34
CA MET A 4 -10.91 -25.92 13.30
C MET A 4 -11.81 -24.78 13.79
N GLU A 5 -12.89 -25.11 14.50
CA GLU A 5 -13.80 -24.13 15.10
C GLU A 5 -13.12 -23.29 16.19
N LYS A 6 -12.23 -23.91 16.97
CA LYS A 6 -11.40 -23.19 17.95
C LYS A 6 -10.46 -22.20 17.26
N VAL A 7 -9.74 -22.65 16.23
CA VAL A 7 -8.83 -21.79 15.45
C VAL A 7 -9.58 -20.61 14.82
N GLU A 8 -10.75 -20.84 14.24
CA GLU A 8 -11.58 -19.75 13.67
C GLU A 8 -12.01 -18.73 14.73
N THR A 9 -12.36 -19.21 15.92
CA THR A 9 -12.75 -18.36 17.05
C THR A 9 -11.58 -17.52 17.56
N ASP A 10 -10.42 -18.15 17.76
CA ASP A 10 -9.21 -17.48 18.24
C ASP A 10 -8.70 -16.45 17.22
N LEU A 11 -8.73 -16.80 15.93
CA LEU A 11 -8.39 -15.87 14.84
C LEU A 11 -9.35 -14.68 14.78
N ARG A 12 -10.64 -14.89 15.06
CA ARG A 12 -11.61 -13.79 15.17
C ARG A 12 -11.29 -12.87 16.34
N ARG A 13 -10.96 -13.44 17.51
CA ARG A 13 -10.57 -12.65 18.71
C ARG A 13 -9.31 -11.83 18.45
N LEU A 14 -8.28 -12.45 17.86
CA LEU A 14 -7.04 -11.77 17.51
C LEU A 14 -7.28 -10.61 16.52
N ARG A 15 -8.13 -10.82 15.50
CA ARG A 15 -8.50 -9.74 14.55
C ARG A 15 -9.16 -8.56 15.27
N VAL A 16 -10.14 -8.82 16.13
CA VAL A 16 -10.82 -7.76 16.89
C VAL A 16 -9.85 -7.01 17.79
N ALA A 17 -8.99 -7.72 18.53
CA ALA A 17 -8.00 -7.10 19.40
C ALA A 17 -7.00 -6.24 18.61
N ARG A 18 -6.50 -6.75 17.48
CA ARG A 18 -5.63 -6.01 16.57
C ARG A 18 -6.31 -4.75 16.03
N ASP A 19 -7.56 -4.87 15.56
CA ASP A 19 -8.27 -3.74 14.95
C ASP A 19 -8.52 -2.63 15.98
N LEU A 20 -8.89 -3.01 17.21
CA LEU A 20 -9.03 -2.07 18.32
C LEU A 20 -7.70 -1.38 18.65
N ALA A 21 -6.61 -2.14 18.73
CA ALA A 21 -5.28 -1.59 18.97
C ALA A 21 -4.84 -0.64 17.84
N ASN A 22 -5.14 -0.98 16.58
CA ASN A 22 -4.82 -0.13 15.43
C ASN A 22 -5.56 1.22 15.46
N HIS A 23 -6.78 1.26 16.00
CA HIS A 23 -7.54 2.50 16.16
C HIS A 23 -7.08 3.35 17.35
N GLN A 24 -6.57 2.72 18.41
CA GLN A 24 -6.13 3.42 19.62
C GLN A 24 -4.69 3.91 19.56
N ALA A 25 -3.81 3.12 18.94
CA ALA A 25 -2.40 3.43 18.85
C ALA A 25 -2.15 4.53 17.82
N VAL A 26 -1.15 5.37 18.09
CA VAL A 26 -0.93 6.62 17.37
C VAL A 26 0.46 6.66 16.74
N VAL A 27 0.50 7.06 15.47
CA VAL A 27 1.69 7.34 14.68
C VAL A 27 1.92 8.85 14.66
N ALA A 28 3.15 9.27 14.99
CA ALA A 28 3.57 10.65 14.85
C ALA A 28 3.82 10.97 13.37
N TRP A 29 2.78 11.41 12.68
CA TRP A 29 2.82 11.77 11.27
C TRP A 29 1.98 13.02 11.01
N LYS A 30 2.59 14.01 10.36
CA LYS A 30 1.95 15.30 10.06
C LYS A 30 1.32 15.29 8.67
N ILE A 31 0.04 15.62 8.61
CA ILE A 31 -0.69 15.91 7.38
C ILE A 31 -1.43 17.25 7.54
N GLU A 32 -1.95 17.79 6.44
CA GLU A 32 -2.68 19.07 6.47
C GLU A 32 -3.84 19.00 7.49
N GLY A 33 -3.72 19.74 8.60
CA GLY A 33 -4.71 19.79 9.67
C GLY A 33 -4.57 18.74 10.78
N TYR A 34 -3.60 17.81 10.72
CA TYR A 34 -3.39 16.79 11.75
C TYR A 34 -1.91 16.54 12.05
N ASP A 35 -1.57 16.49 13.33
CA ASP A 35 -0.19 16.21 13.79
C ASP A 35 0.08 14.74 14.11
N LYS A 36 -0.97 13.93 14.16
CA LYS A 36 -0.97 12.53 14.59
C LYS A 36 -2.05 11.75 13.84
N LEU A 37 -1.80 10.47 13.58
CA LEU A 37 -2.74 9.55 12.94
C LEU A 37 -2.86 8.28 13.78
N SER A 38 -4.01 7.64 13.79
CA SER A 38 -4.09 6.25 14.25
C SER A 38 -3.25 5.33 13.34
N ILE A 39 -2.83 4.16 13.83
CA ILE A 39 -2.15 3.16 12.99
C ILE A 39 -3.07 2.75 11.81
N ALA A 40 -4.38 2.64 12.05
CA ALA A 40 -5.36 2.37 10.99
C ALA A 40 -5.33 3.44 9.87
N GLU A 41 -5.38 4.72 10.22
CA GLU A 41 -5.31 5.82 9.23
C GLU A 41 -3.95 5.88 8.53
N ALA A 42 -2.87 5.63 9.26
CA ALA A 42 -1.52 5.59 8.69
C ALA A 42 -1.36 4.46 7.68
N LEU A 43 -1.96 3.29 7.93
CA LEU A 43 -1.98 2.16 6.99
C LEU A 43 -2.78 2.47 5.72
N GLU A 44 -3.95 3.10 5.85
CA GLU A 44 -4.74 3.54 4.70
C GLU A 44 -4.00 4.62 3.90
N LEU A 45 -3.36 5.58 4.56
CA LEU A 45 -2.53 6.58 3.90
C LEU A 45 -1.35 5.93 3.15
N ALA A 46 -0.70 4.93 3.75
CA ALA A 46 0.36 4.18 3.09
C ALA A 46 -0.14 3.44 1.85
N LYS A 47 -1.35 2.86 1.91
CA LYS A 47 -1.99 2.23 0.75
C LYS A 47 -2.23 3.24 -0.37
N GLN A 48 -2.82 4.39 -0.06
CA GLN A 48 -3.04 5.48 -1.03
C GLN A 48 -1.74 5.98 -1.66
N PHE A 49 -0.68 6.15 -0.85
CA PHE A 49 0.62 6.56 -1.37
C PHE A 49 1.23 5.50 -2.29
N ARG A 50 1.11 4.20 -1.98
CA ARG A 50 1.61 3.12 -2.84
C ARG A 50 0.83 3.03 -4.15
N GLU A 51 -0.49 3.17 -4.12
CA GLU A 51 -1.33 3.22 -5.32
C GLU A 51 -0.95 4.40 -6.23
N ARG A 52 -0.80 5.60 -5.64
CA ARG A 52 -0.35 6.80 -6.36
C ARG A 52 1.08 6.66 -6.89
N LEU A 53 1.98 6.03 -6.14
CA LEU A 53 3.34 5.74 -6.58
C LEU A 53 3.36 4.79 -7.78
N ASN A 54 2.51 3.76 -7.77
CA ASN A 54 2.39 2.85 -8.91
C ASN A 54 1.89 3.59 -10.16
N LEU A 55 0.92 4.48 -10.02
CA LEU A 55 0.43 5.32 -11.11
C LEU A 55 1.52 6.26 -11.65
N TYR A 56 2.29 6.92 -10.77
CA TYR A 56 3.43 7.74 -11.21
C TYR A 56 4.53 6.94 -11.89
N ARG A 57 4.80 5.71 -11.42
CA ARG A 57 5.76 4.81 -12.07
C ARG A 57 5.27 4.34 -13.44
N GLN A 58 3.97 4.12 -13.61
CA GLN A 58 3.37 3.80 -14.90
C GLN A 58 3.54 4.99 -15.87
N MET A 59 3.11 6.18 -15.45
CA MET A 59 3.24 7.40 -16.28
C MET A 59 4.70 7.74 -16.60
N ALA A 60 5.62 7.50 -15.66
CA ALA A 60 7.06 7.69 -15.86
C ALA A 60 7.70 6.73 -16.87
N ARG A 61 7.07 5.57 -17.13
CA ARG A 61 7.54 4.53 -18.06
C ARG A 61 6.95 4.68 -19.45
N GLU A 62 5.85 5.41 -19.60
CA GLU A 62 5.21 5.62 -20.89
C GLU A 62 6.13 6.46 -21.78
N ASN A 63 6.53 5.88 -22.93
CA ASN A 63 7.38 6.56 -23.89
C ASN A 63 6.59 7.68 -24.56
N PRO A 64 7.07 8.94 -24.56
CA PRO A 64 6.34 10.04 -25.16
C PRO A 64 6.16 9.90 -26.68
N ASN A 65 6.93 9.00 -27.30
CA ASN A 65 7.00 8.79 -28.73
C ASN A 65 6.31 7.50 -29.23
N VAL A 66 5.80 6.63 -28.35
CA VAL A 66 5.27 5.33 -28.80
C VAL A 66 4.06 4.90 -27.95
N HIS A 67 2.86 5.15 -28.48
CA HIS A 67 1.76 4.21 -28.37
C HIS A 67 1.36 3.81 -29.80
N SER A 68 1.86 2.66 -30.27
CA SER A 68 1.27 2.02 -31.45
C SER A 68 -0.06 1.43 -31.01
N VAL A 69 -1.16 2.09 -31.36
CA VAL A 69 -2.47 1.44 -31.28
C VAL A 69 -2.53 0.48 -32.45
N VAL A 70 -2.14 -0.78 -32.24
CA VAL A 70 -2.33 -1.82 -33.26
C VAL A 70 -3.83 -2.11 -33.33
N ASN A 71 -4.54 -1.34 -34.15
CA ASN A 71 -5.92 -1.63 -34.49
C ASN A 71 -5.94 -2.90 -35.35
N PHE A 72 -6.17 -4.05 -34.73
CA PHE A 72 -6.33 -5.37 -35.38
C PHE A 72 -7.61 -5.48 -36.25
N ARG A 73 -8.18 -4.36 -36.71
CA ARG A 73 -9.40 -4.33 -37.53
C ARG A 73 -9.40 -3.14 -38.50
N SER A 74 -8.55 -3.16 -39.52
CA SER A 74 -8.90 -2.49 -40.77
C SER A 74 -8.20 -3.15 -41.94
N PHE A 75 -8.89 -4.12 -42.55
CA PHE A 75 -8.60 -4.54 -43.91
C PHE A 75 -8.94 -3.35 -44.83
N GLY A 76 -7.90 -2.65 -45.30
CA GLY A 76 -8.05 -1.56 -46.27
C GLY A 76 -7.65 -0.20 -45.69
N SER A 77 -6.55 0.34 -46.19
CA SER A 77 -5.98 1.66 -45.85
C SER A 77 -5.37 1.75 -44.45
N GLY A 78 -4.10 1.34 -44.36
CA GLY A 78 -3.27 1.45 -43.15
C GLY A 78 -2.92 2.91 -42.85
N SER A 79 -3.76 3.56 -42.04
CA SER A 79 -3.36 4.75 -41.29
C SER A 79 -2.94 4.28 -39.90
N ASP A 80 -1.63 4.19 -39.67
CA ASP A 80 -1.08 4.06 -38.33
C ASP A 80 -1.47 5.29 -37.51
N MET A 81 -2.44 5.15 -36.61
CA MET A 81 -2.73 6.18 -35.62
C MET A 81 -1.64 6.16 -34.56
N LEU A 82 -0.76 7.15 -34.60
CA LEU A 82 0.21 7.41 -33.54
C LEU A 82 -0.52 8.09 -32.37
N ALA A 83 -0.74 7.37 -31.28
CA ALA A 83 -1.13 8.00 -30.03
C ALA A 83 0.12 8.63 -29.38
N ARG A 84 0.12 9.95 -29.24
CA ARG A 84 1.18 10.72 -28.57
C ARG A 84 0.78 10.96 -27.13
N VAL A 85 1.68 10.64 -26.21
CA VAL A 85 1.51 10.96 -24.79
C VAL A 85 1.54 12.48 -24.64
N THR A 86 0.49 13.06 -24.05
CA THR A 86 0.32 14.52 -23.89
C THR A 86 1.01 15.09 -22.65
N TYR A 87 1.59 14.22 -21.82
CA TYR A 87 2.19 14.57 -20.54
C TYR A 87 3.70 14.27 -20.52
N ASP A 88 4.45 14.92 -19.63
CA ASP A 88 5.91 14.75 -19.51
C ASP A 88 6.28 13.61 -18.54
N PRO A 89 6.85 12.49 -19.03
CA PRO A 89 7.25 11.37 -18.17
C PRO A 89 8.34 11.74 -17.15
N ALA A 90 9.22 12.70 -17.46
CA ALA A 90 10.29 13.11 -16.55
C ALA A 90 9.73 13.79 -15.28
N PHE A 91 8.66 14.57 -15.43
CA PHE A 91 7.90 15.11 -14.30
C PHE A 91 7.41 14.00 -13.37
N TYR A 92 6.80 12.94 -13.91
CA TYR A 92 6.29 11.82 -13.09
C TYR A 92 7.40 10.98 -12.46
N GLN A 93 8.56 10.85 -13.10
CA GLN A 93 9.74 10.24 -12.47
C GLN A 93 10.16 10.99 -11.21
N HIS A 94 10.18 12.32 -11.26
CA HIS A 94 10.52 13.15 -10.11
C HIS A 94 9.46 13.04 -9.01
N GLN A 95 8.16 13.09 -9.36
CA GLN A 95 7.07 12.91 -8.39
C GLN A 95 7.10 11.53 -7.74
N ALA A 96 7.37 10.47 -8.52
CA ALA A 96 7.51 9.10 -8.00
C ALA A 96 8.63 9.02 -6.95
N LYS A 97 9.82 9.58 -7.24
CA LYS A 97 10.95 9.60 -6.29
C LYS A 97 10.61 10.35 -4.99
N LYS A 98 9.89 11.47 -5.08
CA LYS A 98 9.47 12.23 -3.89
C LYS A 98 8.47 11.43 -3.05
N LEU A 99 7.47 10.83 -3.70
CA LEU A 99 6.44 10.04 -3.03
C LEU A 99 7.00 8.75 -2.43
N GLU A 100 7.97 8.10 -3.08
CA GLU A 100 8.67 6.93 -2.55
C GLU A 100 9.36 7.20 -1.22
N ARG A 101 10.02 8.36 -1.08
CA ARG A 101 10.59 8.79 0.20
C ARG A 101 9.52 8.95 1.28
N GLN A 102 8.35 9.47 0.93
CA GLN A 102 7.23 9.61 1.86
C GLN A 102 6.66 8.25 2.29
N VAL A 103 6.51 7.31 1.35
CA VAL A 103 6.09 5.92 1.66
C VAL A 103 7.06 5.27 2.64
N ASN A 104 8.37 5.39 2.39
CA ASN A 104 9.39 4.80 3.25
C ASN A 104 9.38 5.42 4.65
N ALA A 105 9.31 6.75 4.74
CA ALA A 105 9.24 7.46 6.01
C ALA A 105 7.98 7.09 6.81
N LEU A 106 6.82 6.99 6.14
CA LEU A 106 5.57 6.58 6.77
C LEU A 106 5.64 5.12 7.26
N SER A 107 6.23 4.21 6.48
CA SER A 107 6.44 2.83 6.90
C SER A 107 7.25 2.74 8.18
N ILE A 108 8.38 3.46 8.25
CA ILE A 108 9.22 3.50 9.46
C ILE A 108 8.45 4.06 10.66
N ALA A 109 7.64 5.09 10.45
CA ALA A 109 6.82 5.67 11.51
C ALA A 109 5.77 4.68 12.04
N ILE A 110 5.13 3.92 11.15
CA ILE A 110 4.19 2.85 11.51
C ILE A 110 4.92 1.73 12.26
N ASP A 111 6.08 1.28 11.78
CA ASP A 111 6.86 0.23 12.44
C ASP A 111 7.27 0.62 13.86
N LYS A 112 7.69 1.88 14.04
CA LYS A 112 8.00 2.43 15.37
C LYS A 112 6.77 2.43 16.28
N ALA A 113 5.59 2.78 15.77
CA ALA A 113 4.37 2.73 16.56
C ALA A 113 3.96 1.29 16.89
N ASN A 114 4.08 0.36 15.95
CA ASN A 114 3.77 -1.07 16.15
C ASN A 114 4.61 -1.66 17.29
N GLN A 115 5.89 -1.31 17.41
CA GLN A 115 6.76 -1.78 18.50
C GLN A 115 6.31 -1.34 19.89
N THR A 116 5.48 -0.29 19.99
CA THR A 116 4.95 0.19 21.28
C THR A 116 3.63 -0.45 21.67
N VAL A 117 2.98 -1.17 20.75
CA VAL A 117 1.67 -1.79 20.95
C VAL A 117 1.85 -3.22 21.42
N GLN A 118 1.23 -3.56 22.54
CA GLN A 118 1.14 -4.94 23.04
C GLN A 118 -0.29 -5.45 22.90
N LEU A 119 -0.44 -6.67 22.36
CA LEU A 119 -1.72 -7.35 22.24
C LEU A 119 -1.80 -8.45 23.30
N GLU A 120 -2.82 -8.40 24.14
CA GLU A 120 -3.12 -9.47 25.09
C GLU A 120 -3.83 -10.62 24.35
N PHE A 121 -3.04 -11.59 23.89
CA PHE A 121 -3.55 -12.79 23.23
C PHE A 121 -2.70 -14.01 23.60
N ASP A 122 -3.34 -15.09 24.02
CA ASP A 122 -2.66 -16.36 24.29
C ASP A 122 -2.28 -17.03 22.97
N ALA A 123 -1.03 -16.84 22.58
CA ALA A 123 -0.44 -17.44 21.39
C ALA A 123 0.24 -18.79 21.66
N SER A 124 0.34 -19.25 22.92
CA SER A 124 1.08 -20.46 23.29
C SER A 124 0.69 -21.70 22.46
N PRO A 125 -0.60 -21.97 22.16
CA PRO A 125 -0.99 -23.10 21.32
C PRO A 125 -0.50 -23.05 19.86
N TYR A 126 -0.02 -21.90 19.40
CA TYR A 126 0.39 -21.65 18.02
C TYR A 126 1.91 -21.46 17.86
N LEU A 127 2.65 -21.41 18.97
CA LEU A 127 4.10 -21.21 18.99
C LEU A 127 4.88 -22.51 19.15
N GLU A 128 4.21 -23.64 19.42
CA GLU A 128 4.84 -24.96 19.43
C GLU A 128 5.49 -25.27 18.07
N GLY A 129 6.84 -25.33 18.04
CA GLY A 129 7.64 -25.59 16.85
C GLY A 129 8.38 -24.38 16.26
N LEU A 130 8.22 -23.17 16.82
CA LEU A 130 9.02 -21.99 16.48
C LEU A 130 10.28 -21.82 17.37
N GLU A 131 10.47 -22.70 18.35
CA GLU A 131 11.73 -22.83 19.08
C GLU A 131 12.73 -23.66 18.24
N ALA A 132 13.52 -22.96 17.42
CA ALA A 132 14.79 -23.43 16.87
C ALA A 132 15.78 -22.26 16.70
#